data_AF-A0A432FGN0-F1
#
_entry.id   AF-A0A432FGN0-F1
#
_cell.length_a   1.000
_cell.length_b   1.000
_cell.length_c   1.000
_cell.angle_alpha   90.00
_cell.angle_beta   90.00
_cell.angle_gamma   90.00
#
_symmetry.space_group_name_H-M   'P 1'
#
loop_
_entity.id
_entity.type
_entity.pdbx_description
1 polymer ?
#
loop_
_entity_poly.entity_id
_entity_poly.type
_entity_poly.pdbx_seq_one_letter_code
_entity_poly.pdbx_strand_id
1 'polypeptide(L)'
;KITRLKPYQGFAAQTGGGVMLAIFAILGIPASTTHAITGSVMGAGAARRIRAVRWKVSRQIIFSWVITIPGAAGLAIAFTYIIHLFV
;
A
#
# COMPACT_ATOMS: atom_id res chain seq x y z
N LYS A 1 1.62 -12.80 6.51
CA LYS A 1 0.98 -13.08 5.20
C LYS A 1 -0.49 -12.69 5.25
N ILE A 2 -0.98 -11.95 4.24
CA ILE A 2 -2.32 -11.31 4.18
C ILE A 2 -3.40 -12.30 3.70
N THR A 3 -3.06 -13.15 2.73
CA THR A 3 -3.89 -14.26 2.24
C THR A 3 -2.97 -15.40 1.76
N ARG A 4 -3.49 -16.62 1.62
CA ARG A 4 -2.77 -17.72 0.96
C ARG A 4 -3.18 -17.77 -0.50
N LEU A 5 -2.27 -17.34 -1.38
CA LEU A 5 -2.48 -17.36 -2.82
C LEU A 5 -1.98 -18.67 -3.43
N LYS A 6 -2.74 -19.20 -4.38
CA LYS A 6 -2.23 -20.15 -5.37
C LYS A 6 -1.49 -19.39 -6.50
N PRO A 7 -0.62 -20.05 -7.28
CA PRO A 7 0.16 -19.39 -8.34
C PRO A 7 -0.68 -18.53 -9.30
N TYR A 8 -1.83 -19.03 -9.77
CA TYR A 8 -2.72 -18.27 -10.65
C TYR A 8 -3.31 -17.01 -10.00
N GLN A 9 -3.55 -17.02 -8.68
CA GLN A 9 -4.01 -15.83 -7.95
C GLN A 9 -2.87 -14.84 -7.74
N GLY A 10 -1.64 -15.33 -7.57
CA GLY A 10 -0.44 -14.51 -7.54
C GLY A 10 -0.20 -13.79 -8.88
N PHE A 11 -0.34 -14.51 -9.99
CA PHE A 11 -0.31 -13.95 -11.33
C PHE A 11 -1.39 -12.88 -11.50
N ALA A 12 -2.65 -13.21 -11.22
CA ALA A 12 -3.77 -12.25 -11.33
C ALA A 12 -3.55 -11.00 -10.46
N ALA A 13 -3.04 -11.15 -9.24
CA ALA A 13 -2.74 -10.02 -8.36
C ALA A 13 -1.61 -9.13 -8.92
N GLN A 14 -0.55 -9.72 -9.49
CA GLN A 14 0.53 -8.96 -10.12
C GLN A 14 0.09 -8.27 -11.40
N THR A 15 -0.68 -8.95 -12.25
CA THR A 15 -1.24 -8.35 -13.48
C THR A 15 -2.17 -7.19 -13.13
N GLY A 16 -3.10 -7.36 -12.19
CA GLY A 16 -4.00 -6.29 -11.76
C GLY A 16 -3.25 -5.09 -11.17
N GLY A 17 -2.30 -5.34 -10.27
CA GLY A 17 -1.48 -4.28 -9.69
C GLY A 17 -0.57 -3.59 -10.72
N GLY A 18 -0.01 -4.36 -11.66
CA GLY A 18 0.84 -3.85 -12.74
C GLY A 18 0.06 -3.00 -13.74
N VAL A 19 -1.14 -3.42 -14.15
CA VAL A 19 -2.02 -2.63 -15.02
C VAL A 19 -2.39 -1.30 -14.37
N MET A 20 -2.79 -1.33 -13.09
CA MET A 20 -3.10 -0.10 -12.34
C MET A 20 -1.90 0.85 -12.30
N LEU A 21 -0.70 0.34 -12.00
CA LEU A 21 0.52 1.14 -11.98
C LEU A 21 0.92 1.66 -13.35
N ALA A 22 0.72 0.87 -14.42
CA ALA A 22 0.98 1.28 -15.78
C ALA A 22 0.06 2.44 -16.20
N ILE A 23 -1.24 2.38 -15.87
CA ILE A 23 -2.18 3.46 -16.11
C ILE A 23 -1.73 4.74 -15.40
N PHE A 24 -1.35 4.65 -14.12
CA PHE A 24 -0.91 5.82 -13.35
C PHE A 24 0.40 6.40 -13.89
N ALA A 25 1.32 5.53 -14.32
CA ALA A 25 2.57 5.95 -14.95
C ALA A 25 2.31 6.70 -16.27
N ILE A 26 1.40 6.21 -17.12
CA ILE A 26 1.02 6.87 -18.38
C ILE A 26 0.38 8.24 -18.10
N LEU A 27 -0.41 8.35 -17.03
CA LEU A 27 -1.04 9.61 -16.62
C LEU A 27 -0.08 10.56 -15.89
N GLY A 28 1.16 10.14 -15.61
CA GLY A 28 2.13 10.94 -14.84
C GLY A 28 1.76 11.12 -13.37
N ILE A 29 0.84 10.31 -12.83
CA ILE A 29 0.37 10.42 -11.45
C ILE A 29 1.27 9.55 -10.57
N PRO A 30 1.95 10.11 -9.55
CA PRO A 30 2.77 9.33 -8.65
C PRO A 30 1.88 8.40 -7.82
N ALA A 31 2.03 7.09 -8.05
CA ALA A 31 1.27 6.04 -7.38
C ALA A 31 2.13 5.26 -6.38
N SER A 32 1.51 4.82 -5.29
CA SER A 32 2.18 3.90 -4.37
C SER A 32 2.10 2.46 -4.85
N THR A 33 3.26 1.87 -5.19
CA THR A 33 3.37 0.46 -5.60
C THR A 33 2.97 -0.50 -4.47
N THR A 34 3.26 -0.15 -3.22
CA THR A 34 2.83 -0.95 -2.05
C THR A 34 1.31 -1.03 -1.94
N HIS A 35 0.59 0.09 -2.11
CA HIS A 35 -0.86 0.10 -2.10
C HIS A 35 -1.44 -0.73 -3.25
N ALA A 36 -0.90 -0.55 -4.46
CA ALA A 36 -1.37 -1.26 -5.65
C ALA A 36 -1.23 -2.79 -5.51
N ILE A 37 -0.05 -3.28 -5.10
CA ILE A 37 0.20 -4.72 -4.97
C ILE A 37 -0.53 -5.32 -3.76
N THR A 38 -0.50 -4.68 -2.59
CA THR A 38 -1.20 -5.21 -1.42
C THR A 38 -2.71 -5.23 -1.62
N GLY A 39 -3.27 -4.19 -2.24
CA GLY A 39 -4.68 -4.11 -2.66
C GLY A 39 -5.05 -5.24 -3.62
N SER A 40 -4.25 -5.44 -4.66
CA SER A 40 -4.50 -6.50 -5.66
C SER A 40 -4.39 -7.91 -5.05
N VAL A 41 -3.46 -8.13 -4.12
CA VAL A 41 -3.34 -9.39 -3.35
C VAL A 41 -4.56 -9.63 -2.46
N MET A 42 -5.05 -8.59 -1.79
CA MET A 42 -6.29 -8.66 -1.00
C MET A 42 -7.49 -8.96 -1.90
N GLY A 43 -7.61 -8.29 -3.04
CA GLY A 43 -8.66 -8.51 -4.04
C GLY A 43 -8.66 -9.93 -4.59
N ALA A 44 -7.51 -10.45 -5.02
CA ALA A 44 -7.38 -11.82 -5.53
C ALA A 44 -7.73 -12.88 -4.46
N GLY A 45 -7.44 -12.60 -3.19
CA GLY A 45 -7.88 -13.43 -2.06
C GLY A 45 -9.39 -13.37 -1.84
N ALA A 46 -9.96 -12.16 -1.85
CA ALA A 46 -11.38 -11.91 -1.61
C ALA A 46 -12.27 -12.48 -2.73
N ALA A 47 -11.81 -12.44 -3.98
CA ALA A 47 -12.51 -12.97 -5.15
C ALA A 47 -12.82 -14.48 -5.04
N ARG A 48 -11.96 -15.24 -4.35
CA ARG A 48 -12.26 -16.66 -4.03
C ARG A 48 -13.23 -16.77 -2.87
N ARG A 49 -12.92 -16.09 -1.76
CA ARG A 49 -13.76 -16.02 -0.56
C ARG A 49 -13.32 -14.84 0.30
N ILE A 50 -14.25 -13.96 0.69
CA ILE A 50 -13.96 -12.82 1.57
C ILE A 50 -13.22 -13.24 2.85
N ARG A 51 -13.58 -14.39 3.44
CA ARG A 51 -12.93 -14.93 4.65
C ARG A 51 -11.49 -15.46 4.42
N ALA A 52 -11.04 -15.60 3.18
CA ALA A 52 -9.66 -16.04 2.90
C ALA A 52 -8.63 -14.94 3.18
N VAL A 53 -9.07 -13.67 3.25
CA VAL A 53 -8.23 -12.53 3.61
C VAL A 53 -8.18 -12.38 5.13
N ARG A 54 -6.98 -12.21 5.68
CA ARG A 54 -6.78 -11.94 7.11
C ARG A 54 -7.04 -10.45 7.41
N TRP A 55 -8.31 -10.09 7.52
CA TRP A 55 -8.76 -8.70 7.70
C TRP A 55 -8.13 -7.96 8.88
N LYS A 56 -7.77 -8.66 9.97
CA LYS A 56 -7.01 -8.06 11.08
C LYS A 56 -5.69 -7.46 10.60
N VAL A 57 -4.95 -8.18 9.76
CA VAL A 57 -3.67 -7.71 9.21
C VAL A 57 -3.88 -6.63 8.17
N SER A 58 -4.86 -6.80 7.27
CA SER A 58 -5.22 -5.79 6.27
C SER A 58 -5.58 -4.45 6.92
N ARG A 59 -6.36 -4.47 7.99
CA ARG A 59 -6.74 -3.28 8.74
C ARG A 59 -5.52 -2.61 9.40
N GLN A 60 -4.62 -3.39 9.98
CA GLN A 60 -3.36 -2.86 10.54
C GLN A 60 -2.53 -2.14 9.47
N ILE A 61 -2.41 -2.71 8.26
CA ILE A 61 -1.70 -2.09 7.15
C ILE A 61 -2.33 -0.75 6.76
N ILE A 62 -3.66 -0.71 6.63
CA ILE A 62 -4.39 0.52 6.26
C ILE A 62 -4.19 1.60 7.34
N PHE A 63 -4.30 1.24 8.63
CA PHE A 63 -4.01 2.17 9.72
C PHE A 63 -2.57 2.68 9.69
N SER A 64 -1.59 1.80 9.41
CA SER A 64 -0.20 2.21 9.26
C SER A 64 -0.04 3.25 8.15
N TRP A 65 -0.67 3.07 6.99
CA TRP A 65 -0.61 4.06 5.90
C TRP A 65 -1.12 5.43 6.33
N VAL A 66 -2.25 5.48 7.04
CA VAL A 66 -2.82 6.72 7.54
C VAL A 66 -1.93 7.38 8.57
N ILE A 67 -1.32 6.61 9.49
CA ILE A 67 -0.47 7.15 10.57
C ILE A 67 0.92 7.58 10.05
N THR A 68 1.44 6.94 9.00
CA THR A 68 2.76 7.28 8.46
C THR A 68 2.85 8.69 7.91
N ILE A 69 1.76 9.22 7.35
CA ILE A 69 1.71 10.59 6.80
C ILE A 69 1.89 11.67 7.89
N PRO A 70 1.04 11.74 8.94
CA PRO A 70 1.20 12.72 10.01
C PRO A 70 2.48 12.46 10.81
N GLY A 71 2.90 11.20 10.98
CA GLY A 71 4.17 10.88 11.62
C GLY A 71 5.37 11.46 10.87
N ALA A 72 5.44 11.26 9.55
CA ALA A 72 6.48 11.84 8.72
C ALA A 72 6.43 13.37 8.69
N ALA A 73 5.24 13.96 8.61
CA ALA A 73 5.05 15.41 8.64
C ALA A 73 5.54 16.01 9.97
N GLY A 74 5.18 15.41 11.11
CA GLY A 74 5.62 15.86 12.44
C GLY A 74 7.13 15.79 12.60
N LEU A 75 7.77 14.72 12.12
CA LEU A 75 9.23 14.61 12.12
C LEU A 75 9.87 15.67 11.22
N ALA A 76 9.37 15.86 10.00
CA ALA A 76 9.90 16.86 9.08
C ALA A 76 9.86 18.27 9.70
N ILE A 77 8.73 18.65 10.30
CA ILE A 77 8.59 19.93 11.02
C ILE A 77 9.63 20.02 12.14
N ALA A 78 9.74 19.00 13.00
CA ALA A 78 10.69 19.01 14.10
C ALA A 78 12.14 19.20 13.63
N PHE A 79 12.57 18.46 12.60
CA PHE A 79 13.91 18.58 12.06
C PHE A 79 14.16 19.96 11.43
N THR A 80 13.20 20.50 10.66
CA THR A 80 13.35 21.84 10.07
C THR A 80 13.49 22.92 11.15
N TYR A 81 12.72 22.85 12.23
CA TYR A 81 12.87 23.76 13.36
C TYR A 81 14.23 23.65 14.05
N ILE A 82 14.72 22.44 14.26
CA ILE A 82 16.04 22.21 14.85
C ILE A 82 17.13 22.82 13.96
N ILE A 83 17.09 22.58 12.65
CA ILE A 83 18.08 23.14 11.71
C ILE A 83 18.08 24.68 11.74
N HIS A 84 16.90 25.30 11.76
CA HIS A 84 16.75 26.77 11.86
C HIS A 84 17.21 27.36 13.20
N LEU A 85 17.41 26.55 14.25
CA LEU A 85 17.98 27.04 15.50
C LEU A 85 19.50 27.23 15.40
N PHE A 86 20.16 26.48 14.51
CA PHE A 86 21.61 26.47 14.34
C PHE A 86 22.10 27.30 13.15
N VAL A 87 21.24 27.59 12.19
CA VAL A 87 21.50 28.45 11.01
C VAL A 87 20.72 29.74 11.13
#